data_AF-A0A6H0S2B5-F1
#
_entry.id   AF-A0A6H0S2B5-F1
#
_cell.length_a   1.000
_cell.length_b   1.000
_cell.length_c   1.000
_cell.angle_alpha   90.00
_cell.angle_beta   90.00
_cell.angle_gamma   90.00
#
_symmetry.space_group_name_H-M   'P 1'
#
loop_
_entity.id
_entity.type
_entity.pdbx_description
1 polymer ?
#
loop_
_entity_poly.entity_id
_entity_poly.type
_entity_poly.pdbx_seq_one_letter_code
_entity_poly.pdbx_strand_id
1 'polypeptide(L)'
;MSGFSVFKRYLTIQAMTLVCGIVGPIFLFVYFAAQPDPTIRWMYWAGLFITAADVLIALAITSAVTTRADSVEKLGHRMRNHGR
;
A
#
# COMPACT_ATOMS: atom_id res chain seq x y z
N MET A 1 6.81 -17.11 -17.32
CA MET A 1 7.51 -16.34 -16.28
C MET A 1 7.82 -17.28 -15.13
N SER A 2 9.09 -17.55 -14.84
CA SER A 2 9.52 -18.49 -13.80
C SER A 2 8.97 -18.07 -12.42
N GLY A 3 8.40 -18.98 -11.63
CA GLY A 3 7.81 -18.65 -10.32
C GLY A 3 8.75 -17.87 -9.37
N PHE A 4 10.07 -18.09 -9.51
CA PHE A 4 11.11 -17.36 -8.79
C PHE A 4 11.16 -15.85 -9.10
N SER A 5 10.82 -15.43 -10.33
CA SER A 5 10.78 -14.01 -10.71
C SER A 5 9.57 -13.29 -10.13
N VAL A 6 8.44 -14.01 -9.99
CA VAL A 6 7.22 -13.47 -9.34
C VAL A 6 7.47 -13.32 -7.84
N PHE A 7 8.10 -14.31 -7.21
CA PHE A 7 8.50 -14.26 -5.80
C PHE A 7 9.43 -13.08 -5.50
N LYS A 8 10.48 -12.89 -6.31
CA LYS A 8 11.41 -11.75 -6.17
C LYS A 8 10.70 -10.40 -6.34
N ARG A 9 9.77 -10.28 -7.31
CA ARG A 9 8.97 -9.06 -7.51
C ARG A 9 8.10 -8.76 -6.29
N TYR A 10 7.47 -9.79 -5.72
CA TYR A 10 6.65 -9.68 -4.52
C TYR A 10 7.47 -9.21 -3.31
N LEU A 11 8.64 -9.82 -3.10
CA LEU A 11 9.54 -9.47 -2.00
C LEU A 11 10.03 -8.01 -2.11
N THR A 12 10.37 -7.57 -3.31
CA THR A 12 10.81 -6.18 -3.56
C THR A 12 9.68 -5.19 -3.32
N ILE A 13 8.46 -5.47 -3.79
CA ILE A 13 7.32 -4.60 -3.56
C ILE A 13 6.98 -4.57 -2.06
N GLN A 14 6.96 -5.71 -1.39
CA GLN A 14 6.68 -5.83 0.03
C GLN A 14 7.70 -5.09 0.89
N ALA A 15 8.99 -5.19 0.55
CA ALA A 15 10.04 -4.40 1.20
C ALA A 15 9.84 -2.90 0.98
N MET A 16 9.46 -2.47 -0.23
CA MET A 16 9.14 -1.07 -0.51
C MET A 16 7.92 -0.59 0.28
N THR A 17 6.87 -1.41 0.42
CA THR A 17 5.70 -1.05 1.24
C THR A 17 6.03 -0.99 2.73
N LEU A 18 6.91 -1.88 3.22
CA LEU A 18 7.37 -1.85 4.62
C LEU A 18 8.22 -0.62 4.91
N VAL A 19 9.11 -0.25 3.99
CA VAL A 19 9.94 0.95 4.09
C VAL A 19 9.05 2.20 4.00
N CYS A 20 8.17 2.31 3.01
CA CYS A 20 7.26 3.47 2.86
C CYS A 20 6.20 3.57 3.97
N GLY A 21 5.69 2.44 4.49
CA GLY A 21 4.70 2.42 5.57
C GLY A 21 5.27 2.81 6.94
N ILE A 22 6.54 2.50 7.21
CA ILE A 22 7.25 2.90 8.44
C ILE A 22 7.82 4.33 8.37
N VAL A 23 8.00 4.89 7.16
CA VAL A 23 8.49 6.26 6.99
C VAL A 23 7.60 7.26 7.74
N GLY A 24 6.28 7.05 7.81
CA GLY A 24 5.36 7.91 8.57
C GLY A 24 5.65 7.99 10.06
N PRO A 25 5.61 6.86 10.79
CA PRO A 25 6.00 6.79 12.20
C PRO A 25 7.40 7.36 12.47
N ILE A 26 8.40 7.04 11.63
CA ILE A 26 9.77 7.54 11.80
C ILE A 26 9.86 9.06 11.66
N PHE A 27 9.23 9.65 10.64
CA PHE A 27 9.25 11.10 10.44
C PHE A 27 8.57 11.86 11.58
N LEU A 28 7.45 11.32 12.07
CA LEU A 28 6.76 11.86 13.25
C LEU A 28 7.66 11.76 14.49
N PHE A 29 8.33 10.62 14.69
CA PHE A 29 9.25 10.42 15.81
C PHE A 29 10.43 11.41 15.77
N VAL A 30 11.04 11.61 14.60
CA VAL A 30 12.14 12.58 14.42
C VAL A 30 11.67 14.01 14.62
N TYR A 31 10.48 14.38 14.13
CA TYR A 31 9.92 15.73 14.34
C TYR A 31 9.72 16.06 15.82
N PHE A 32 9.21 15.11 16.61
CA PHE A 32 9.05 15.29 18.05
C PHE A 32 10.38 15.21 18.82
N ALA A 33 11.36 14.43 18.34
CA ALA A 33 12.69 14.35 18.95
C ALA A 33 13.57 15.60 18.70
N ALA A 34 13.34 16.34 17.61
CA ALA A 34 14.19 17.44 17.16
C ALA A 34 13.83 18.84 17.70
N GLN A 35 13.14 18.97 18.85
CA GLN A 35 12.78 20.29 19.39
C GLN A 35 14.03 21.11 19.84
N PRO A 36 14.11 22.45 19.59
CA PRO A 36 13.16 23.37 18.95
C PRO A 36 13.78 24.09 17.73
N ASP A 37 13.97 23.40 16.59
CA ASP A 37 14.41 24.08 15.37
C ASP A 37 13.22 24.30 14.38
N PRO A 38 12.82 25.56 14.12
CA PRO A 38 11.68 25.89 13.26
C PRO A 38 11.87 25.48 11.79
N THR A 39 13.10 25.12 11.38
CA THR A 39 13.44 24.67 10.02
C THR A 39 12.81 23.30 9.70
N ILE A 40 12.53 22.47 10.72
CA ILE A 40 12.10 21.08 10.56
C ILE A 40 10.57 20.94 10.35
N ARG A 41 9.81 22.05 10.40
CA ARG A 41 8.35 22.07 10.16
C ARG A 41 7.94 21.52 8.78
N TRP A 42 8.80 21.71 7.78
CA TRP A 42 8.59 21.19 6.43
C TRP A 42 8.64 19.66 6.39
N MET A 43 9.45 19.06 7.27
CA MET A 43 9.61 17.63 7.41
C MET A 43 8.32 17.00 7.95
N TYR A 44 7.68 17.60 8.96
CA TYR A 44 6.39 17.12 9.48
C TYR A 44 5.31 16.99 8.40
N TRP A 45 5.13 18.04 7.59
CA TRP A 45 4.11 18.05 6.53
C TRP A 45 4.45 17.09 5.39
N ALA A 46 5.74 17.00 5.00
CA ALA A 46 6.18 16.06 3.99
C ALA A 46 5.99 14.59 4.43
N GLY A 47 6.34 14.25 5.68
CA GLY A 47 6.15 12.91 6.24
C GLY A 47 4.68 12.52 6.33
N LEU A 48 3.82 13.44 6.79
CA LEU A 48 2.37 13.22 6.85
C LEU A 48 1.79 12.98 5.45
N PHE A 49 2.23 13.75 4.45
CA PHE A 49 1.76 13.62 3.07
C PHE A 49 2.19 12.29 2.44
N ILE A 50 3.45 11.88 2.61
CA ILE A 50 3.97 10.59 2.11
C ILE A 50 3.20 9.42 2.72
N THR A 51 2.94 9.48 4.02
CA THR A 51 2.18 8.44 4.74
C THR A 51 0.75 8.36 4.25
N ALA A 52 0.07 9.50 4.12
CA ALA A 52 -1.29 9.55 3.62
C ALA A 52 -1.37 9.02 2.18
N ALA A 53 -0.41 9.39 1.32
CA ALA A 53 -0.34 8.87 -0.04
C ALA A 53 -0.11 7.35 -0.08
N ASP A 54 0.77 6.80 0.77
CA ASP A 54 1.02 5.36 0.86
C ASP A 54 -0.25 4.58 1.26
N VAL A 55 -0.96 5.04 2.30
CA VAL A 55 -2.23 4.44 2.75
C VAL A 55 -3.31 4.53 1.68
N LEU A 56 -3.44 5.69 1.00
CA LEU A 56 -4.41 5.87 -0.07
C LEU A 56 -4.14 4.95 -1.26
N ILE A 57 -2.86 4.74 -1.62
CA ILE A 57 -2.46 3.80 -2.66
C ILE A 57 -2.82 2.36 -2.23
N ALA A 58 -2.53 1.98 -0.99
CA ALA A 58 -2.88 0.66 -0.47
C ALA A 58 -4.40 0.41 -0.51
N LEU A 59 -5.19 1.41 -0.13
CA LEU A 59 -6.65 1.35 -0.17
C LEU A 59 -7.18 1.28 -1.61
N ALA A 60 -6.60 2.05 -2.53
CA ALA A 60 -6.96 2.04 -3.95
C ALA A 60 -6.68 0.68 -4.61
N ILE A 61 -5.51 0.09 -4.33
CA ILE A 61 -5.15 -1.25 -4.80
C ILE A 61 -6.11 -2.29 -4.22
N THR A 62 -6.38 -2.24 -2.91
CA THR A 62 -7.28 -3.18 -2.23
C THR A 62 -8.69 -3.12 -2.82
N SER A 63 -9.22 -1.91 -3.02
CA SER A 63 -10.52 -1.69 -3.67
C SER A 63 -10.55 -2.28 -5.08
N ALA A 64 -9.53 -2.00 -5.89
CA ALA A 64 -9.43 -2.52 -7.26
C ALA A 64 -9.30 -4.06 -7.32
N VAL A 65 -8.66 -4.68 -6.32
CA VAL A 65 -8.55 -6.14 -6.22
C VAL A 65 -9.89 -6.76 -5.81
N THR A 66 -10.57 -6.20 -4.81
CA THR A 66 -11.89 -6.67 -4.36
C THR A 66 -12.93 -6.63 -5.48
N THR A 67 -13.01 -5.55 -6.27
CA THR A 67 -13.95 -5.47 -7.41
C THR A 67 -13.72 -6.56 -8.46
N ARG A 68 -12.45 -6.97 -8.67
CA ARG A 68 -12.11 -8.07 -9.60
C ARG A 68 -12.53 -9.42 -9.03
N ALA A 69 -12.38 -9.63 -7.72
CA ALA A 69 -12.80 -10.87 -7.06
C ALA A 69 -14.31 -11.11 -7.21
N ASP A 70 -15.13 -10.08 -6.98
CA ASP A 70 -16.60 -10.15 -7.13
C ASP A 70 -17.02 -10.50 -8.57
N SER A 71 -16.32 -9.95 -9.56
CA SER A 71 -16.60 -10.21 -10.97
C SER A 71 -16.34 -11.66 -11.34
N VAL A 72 -15.25 -12.23 -10.84
CA VAL A 72 -14.88 -13.65 -11.06
C VAL A 72 -15.87 -14.58 -10.36
N GLU A 73 -16.28 -14.25 -9.13
CA GLU A 73 -17.29 -15.04 -8.40
C GLU A 73 -18.64 -15.04 -9.12
N LYS A 74 -19.08 -13.87 -9.60
CA LYS A 74 -20.34 -13.72 -10.34
C LYS A 74 -20.33 -14.48 -11.68
N LEU A 75 -19.18 -14.49 -12.37
CA LEU A 75 -18.96 -15.30 -13.58
C LEU A 75 -18.98 -16.80 -13.27
N GLY A 76 -18.31 -17.23 -12.20
CA GLY A 76 -18.32 -18.63 -11.75
C GLY A 76 -19.72 -19.11 -11.37
N HIS A 77 -20.51 -18.26 -10.71
CA HIS A 77 -21.91 -18.54 -10.40
C HIS A 77 -22.77 -18.66 -11.67
N ARG A 78 -22.55 -17.81 -12.68
CA ARG A 78 -23.28 -17.85 -13.97
C ARG A 78 -22.98 -19.12 -14.77
N MET A 79 -21.71 -19.51 -14.85
CA MET A 79 -21.33 -20.74 -15.57
C MET A 79 -21.91 -22.00 -14.92
N ARG A 80 -21.94 -22.05 -13.58
CA ARG A 80 -22.52 -23.17 -12.83
C ARG A 80 -24.03 -23.32 -13.03
N ASN A 81 -24.77 -22.22 -13.21
CA ASN A 81 -26.23 -22.25 -13.36
C ASN A 81 -26.68 -22.56 -14.81
N HIS A 82 -25.81 -22.42 -15.80
CA HIS A 82 -26.13 -22.69 -17.21
C HIS A 82 -25.85 -24.14 -17.64
N GLY A 83 -25.14 -24.92 -16.80
CA GLY A 83 -24.86 -26.34 -17.02
C GLY A 83 -25.86 -27.30 -16.35
N ARG A 84 -27.00 -26.80 -15.89
CA ARG A 84 -28.17 -27.57 -15.40
C ARG A 84 -29.38 -27.21 -16.23
#